data_AF-A0ABD3AT77-F1
#
_entry.id   AF-A0ABD3AT77-F1
#
_cell.length_a   1.000
_cell.length_b   1.000
_cell.length_c   1.000
_cell.angle_alpha   90.00
_cell.angle_beta   90.00
_cell.angle_gamma   90.00
#
_symmetry.space_group_name_H-M   'P 1'
#
loop_
_entity.id
_entity.type
_entity.pdbx_description
1 polymer ?
#
loop_
_entity_poly.entity_id
_entity_poly.type
_entity_poly.pdbx_seq_one_letter_code
_entity_poly.pdbx_strand_id
1 'polypeptide(L)'
;MAEFEDMMASDVEEYRRKGIWTSVLGDTSRLPKSLQKAITAAEETTKGNTGLHLMVSLNYSGRYDILQATKKIASKVKDGMLLLEDINESLFLSS
;
A
#
# COMPACT_ATOMS: atom_id res chain seq x y z
N MET A 1 7.53 -17.31 -1.95
CA MET A 1 7.84 -16.22 -0.99
C MET A 1 9.28 -15.74 -1.15
N ALA A 2 10.29 -16.62 -1.10
CA ALA A 2 11.68 -16.23 -1.37
C ALA A 2 11.86 -15.62 -2.78
N GLU A 3 11.29 -16.23 -3.82
CA GLU A 3 11.36 -15.68 -5.19
C GLU A 3 10.78 -14.26 -5.32
N PHE A 4 9.71 -13.96 -4.56
CA PHE A 4 9.10 -12.62 -4.58
C PHE A 4 9.96 -11.60 -3.80
N GLU A 5 10.60 -12.05 -2.72
CA GLU A 5 11.58 -11.24 -1.99
C GLU A 5 12.80 -10.91 -2.87
N ASP A 6 13.31 -11.91 -3.59
CA ASP A 6 14.43 -11.75 -4.52
C ASP A 6 14.08 -10.81 -5.67
N MET A 7 12.87 -10.92 -6.24
CA MET A 7 12.37 -9.99 -7.27
C MET A 7 12.33 -8.55 -6.74
N MET A 8 11.75 -8.33 -5.55
CA MET A 8 11.64 -6.99 -4.96
C MET A 8 13.01 -6.40 -4.60
N ALA A 9 13.97 -7.22 -4.19
CA ALA A 9 15.31 -6.78 -3.82
C ALA A 9 16.21 -6.54 -5.05
N SER A 10 16.15 -7.43 -6.05
CA SER A 10 17.07 -7.42 -7.19
C SER A 10 16.65 -6.42 -8.27
N ASP A 11 15.35 -6.24 -8.48
CA ASP A 11 14.83 -5.43 -9.58
C ASP A 11 14.62 -3.96 -9.20
N VAL A 12 14.77 -3.61 -7.92
CA VAL A 12 14.42 -2.29 -7.36
C VAL A 12 15.15 -1.14 -8.05
N GLU A 13 16.44 -1.31 -8.29
CA GLU A 13 17.29 -0.28 -8.89
C GLU A 13 17.05 -0.20 -10.40
N GLU A 14 16.63 -1.30 -11.02
CA GLU A 14 16.16 -1.31 -12.40
C GLU A 14 14.83 -0.57 -12.55
N TYR A 15 13.86 -0.86 -11.68
CA TYR A 15 12.56 -0.17 -11.63
C TYR A 15 12.75 1.33 -11.42
N ARG A 16 13.66 1.71 -10.51
CA ARG A 16 14.06 3.11 -10.32
C ARG A 16 14.52 3.75 -11.62
N ARG A 17 15.49 3.15 -12.32
CA ARG A 17 16.04 3.66 -13.60
C ARG A 17 15.00 3.71 -14.72
N LYS A 18 14.07 2.75 -14.74
CA LYS A 18 12.99 2.67 -15.74
C LYS A 18 11.83 3.64 -15.46
N GLY A 19 11.88 4.40 -14.37
CA GLY A 19 10.79 5.30 -14.00
C GLY A 19 9.54 4.55 -13.54
N ILE A 20 9.68 3.32 -13.04
CA ILE A 20 8.59 2.52 -12.49
C ILE A 20 8.46 2.86 -11.01
N TRP A 21 7.26 3.24 -10.57
CA TRP A 21 6.90 3.35 -9.16
C TRP A 21 6.24 2.06 -8.72
N THR A 22 6.69 1.47 -7.62
CA THR A 22 6.12 0.22 -7.09
C THR A 22 5.43 0.46 -5.77
N SER A 23 4.25 -0.13 -5.58
CA SER A 23 3.58 -0.17 -4.27
C SER A 23 2.91 -1.51 -3.99
N VAL A 24 2.76 -1.83 -2.71
CA VAL A 24 2.09 -3.04 -2.25
C VAL A 24 0.77 -2.70 -1.56
N LEU A 25 -0.30 -3.34 -2.02
CA LEU A 25 -1.62 -3.26 -1.38
C LEU A 25 -1.89 -4.48 -0.51
N GLY A 26 -2.59 -4.26 0.61
CA GLY A 26 -3.07 -5.32 1.50
C GLY A 26 -2.28 -5.46 2.80
N ASP A 27 -2.40 -6.62 3.44
CA ASP A 27 -1.79 -6.87 4.76
C ASP A 27 -0.39 -7.47 4.66
N THR A 28 0.62 -6.62 4.80
CA THR A 28 2.03 -7.04 4.85
C THR A 28 2.49 -7.47 6.25
N SER A 29 1.68 -7.24 7.30
CA SER A 29 2.09 -7.49 8.70
C SER A 29 2.39 -8.96 8.98
N ARG A 30 1.73 -9.85 8.25
CA ARG A 30 1.87 -11.31 8.36
C ARG A 30 3.04 -11.88 7.55
N LEU A 31 3.73 -11.05 6.77
CA LEU A 31 4.87 -11.48 5.96
C LEU A 31 6.14 -11.62 6.81
N PRO A 32 7.13 -12.42 6.38
CA PRO A 32 8.45 -12.42 7.01
C PRO A 32 9.05 -11.02 7.10
N LYS A 33 9.80 -10.73 8.17
CA LYS A 33 10.38 -9.39 8.40
C LYS A 33 11.37 -8.97 7.32
N SER A 34 12.07 -9.92 6.71
CA SER A 34 12.99 -9.67 5.60
C SER A 34 12.22 -9.15 4.37
N LEU A 35 11.13 -9.82 4.00
CA LEU A 35 10.24 -9.37 2.92
C LEU A 35 9.55 -8.04 3.23
N GLN A 36 9.10 -7.80 4.47
CA GLN A 36 8.56 -6.47 4.85
C GLN A 36 9.58 -5.35 4.56
N LYS A 37 10.85 -5.57 4.91
CA LYS A 37 11.94 -4.61 4.63
C LYS A 37 12.20 -4.44 3.14
N ALA A 38 12.20 -5.53 2.37
CA ALA A 38 12.39 -5.47 0.92
C ALA A 38 11.26 -4.68 0.23
N ILE A 39 10.01 -4.91 0.65
CA ILE A 39 8.85 -4.13 0.17
C ILE A 39 9.04 -2.65 0.48
N THR A 40 9.30 -2.29 1.74
CA THR A 40 9.48 -0.88 2.13
C THR A 40 10.63 -0.22 1.37
N ALA A 41 11.75 -0.91 1.20
CA ALA A 41 12.88 -0.40 0.43
C ALA A 41 12.49 -0.13 -1.03
N ALA A 42 11.71 -1.02 -1.64
CA ALA A 42 11.24 -0.85 -3.01
C ALA A 42 10.27 0.32 -3.19
N GLU A 43 9.30 0.44 -2.30
CA GLU A 43 8.34 1.54 -2.32
C GLU A 43 9.05 2.89 -2.20
N GLU A 44 9.96 3.03 -1.21
CA GLU A 44 10.66 4.29 -0.98
C GLU A 44 11.67 4.61 -2.10
N THR A 45 12.39 3.61 -2.62
CA THR A 45 13.38 3.82 -3.70
C THR A 45 12.71 4.28 -5.00
N THR A 46 11.47 3.84 -5.24
CA THR A 46 10.74 4.11 -6.49
C THR A 46 9.67 5.18 -6.39
N LYS A 47 9.37 5.68 -5.18
CA LYS A 47 8.30 6.65 -4.88
C LYS A 47 8.30 7.93 -5.72
N GLY A 48 9.47 8.39 -6.16
CA GLY A 48 9.61 9.60 -6.98
C GLY A 48 9.34 9.40 -8.47
N ASN A 49 9.12 8.16 -8.91
CA ASN A 49 8.91 7.85 -10.31
C ASN A 49 7.48 8.16 -10.76
N THR A 50 7.34 8.65 -11.99
CA THR A 50 6.06 9.07 -12.58
C THR A 50 5.66 8.27 -13.81
N GLY A 51 6.43 7.22 -14.15
CA GLY A 51 6.11 6.32 -15.24
C GLY A 51 5.07 5.28 -14.82
N LEU A 52 5.34 4.01 -15.12
CA LEU A 52 4.43 2.92 -14.77
C LEU A 52 4.29 2.79 -13.25
N HIS A 53 3.06 2.75 -12.75
CA HIS A 53 2.78 2.38 -11.37
C HIS A 53 2.48 0.88 -11.28
N LEU A 54 3.45 0.10 -10.79
CA LEU A 54 3.32 -1.32 -10.55
C LEU A 54 2.73 -1.56 -9.15
N MET A 55 1.45 -1.87 -9.08
CA MET A 55 0.76 -2.19 -7.83
C MET A 55 0.66 -3.71 -7.62
N VAL A 56 1.24 -4.21 -6.53
CA VAL A 56 1.20 -5.64 -6.17
C VAL A 56 0.27 -5.85 -4.99
N SER A 57 -0.76 -6.67 -5.16
CA SER A 57 -1.70 -7.00 -4.09
C SER A 57 -1.24 -8.25 -3.31
N LEU A 58 -0.98 -8.12 -2.01
CA LEU A 58 -0.60 -9.22 -1.12
C LEU A 58 -1.59 -9.34 0.05
N ASN A 59 -2.08 -10.55 0.32
CA ASN A 59 -3.10 -10.80 1.36
C ASN A 59 -4.30 -9.84 1.27
N TYR A 60 -4.63 -9.43 0.04
CA TYR A 60 -5.58 -8.38 -0.24
C TYR A 60 -6.94 -8.97 -0.60
N SER A 61 -8.00 -8.32 -0.15
CA SER A 61 -9.38 -8.64 -0.54
C SER A 61 -10.25 -7.41 -0.41
N GLY A 62 -11.38 -7.34 -1.14
CA GLY A 62 -12.34 -6.24 -0.95
C GLY A 62 -12.84 -6.13 0.51
N ARG A 63 -12.90 -7.25 1.24
CA ARG A 63 -13.22 -7.24 2.68
C ARG A 63 -12.13 -6.56 3.53
N TYR A 64 -10.86 -6.73 3.14
CA TYR A 64 -9.75 -6.06 3.82
C TYR A 64 -9.88 -4.54 3.65
N ASP A 65 -10.16 -4.05 2.46
CA ASP A 65 -10.31 -2.62 2.20
C ASP A 65 -11.46 -1.99 2.98
N ILE A 66 -12.64 -2.64 2.95
CA ILE A 66 -13.79 -2.19 3.73
C ILE A 66 -13.43 -2.12 5.23
N LEU A 67 -12.72 -3.13 5.75
CA LEU A 67 -12.31 -3.16 7.14
C LEU A 67 -11.33 -2.04 7.49
N GLN A 68 -10.32 -1.79 6.65
CA GLN A 68 -9.35 -0.71 6.88
C GLN A 68 -9.99 0.68 6.77
N ALA A 69 -10.83 0.90 5.75
CA ALA A 69 -11.57 2.16 5.58
C ALA A 69 -12.48 2.42 6.79
N THR A 70 -13.25 1.42 7.20
CA THR A 70 -14.12 1.50 8.39
C THR A 70 -13.34 1.86 9.64
N LYS A 71 -12.20 1.20 9.90
CA LYS A 71 -11.35 1.50 11.06
C LYS A 71 -10.80 2.93 11.04
N LYS A 72 -10.34 3.41 9.87
CA LYS A 72 -9.82 4.78 9.71
C LYS A 72 -10.92 5.82 9.96
N ILE A 73 -12.10 5.63 9.37
CA ILE A 73 -13.25 6.52 9.55
C ILE A 73 -13.69 6.52 11.02
N ALA A 74 -13.87 5.34 11.62
CA ALA A 74 -14.28 5.23 13.03
C ALA A 74 -13.27 5.87 13.99
N SER A 75 -11.97 5.78 13.72
CA SER A 75 -10.95 6.50 14.52
C SER A 75 -11.13 8.00 14.40
N LYS A 76 -11.27 8.55 13.18
CA LYS A 76 -11.47 9.99 12.99
C LYS A 76 -12.74 10.51 13.67
N VAL A 77 -13.81 9.73 13.66
CA VAL A 77 -15.06 10.06 14.38
C VAL A 77 -14.83 10.05 15.89
N LYS A 78 -14.18 9.00 16.42
CA LYS A 78 -13.83 8.89 17.84
C LYS A 78 -12.97 10.07 18.30
N ASP A 79 -12.06 10.53 17.45
CA ASP A 79 -11.14 11.64 17.73
C ASP A 79 -11.77 13.02 17.47
N GLY A 80 -13.05 13.09 17.08
CA GLY A 80 -13.77 14.33 16.81
C GLY A 80 -13.34 15.07 15.54
N MET A 81 -12.54 14.43 14.68
CA MET A 81 -12.04 14.99 13.42
C MET A 81 -13.03 14.83 12.26
N LEU A 82 -14.08 14.04 12.43
CA LEU A 82 -15.11 13.75 11.43
C LEU A 82 -16.44 13.52 12.14
N LEU A 83 -17.54 14.08 11.62
CA LEU A 83 -18.89 13.76 12.09
C LEU A 83 -19.50 12.64 11.25
N LEU A 84 -20.51 11.96 11.78
CA LEU A 84 -21.20 10.89 11.04
C LEU A 84 -21.85 11.41 9.75
N GLU A 85 -22.37 12.63 9.78
CA GLU A 85 -22.98 13.33 8.64
C GLU A 85 -21.99 13.70 7.54
N ASP A 86 -20.69 13.76 7.87
CA ASP A 86 -19.63 13.96 6.88
C ASP A 86 -19.29 12.67 6.12
N ILE A 87 -19.78 11.51 6.57
CA ILE A 87 -19.48 10.22 5.94
C ILE A 87 -20.36 10.02 4.70
N ASN A 88 -19.75 10.21 3.53
CA ASN A 88 -20.37 10.02 2.24
C ASN A 88 -19.39 9.41 1.22
N GLU A 89 -19.85 9.18 -0.02
CA GLU A 89 -19.07 8.53 -1.08
C GLU A 89 -17.73 9.22 -1.38
N SER A 90 -17.64 10.54 -1.21
CA SER A 90 -16.39 11.28 -1.46
C SER A 90 -15.23 10.84 -0.57
N LEU A 91 -15.50 10.30 0.62
CA LEU A 91 -14.47 9.78 1.52
C LEU A 91 -13.82 8.48 1.05
N PHE A 92 -14.42 7.80 0.07
CA PHE A 92 -13.96 6.51 -0.46
C PHE A 92 -13.32 6.60 -1.85
N LEU A 93 -13.34 7.78 -2.47
CA LEU A 93 -12.73 7.99 -3.78
C LEU A 93 -11.20 8.07 -3.63
N SER A 94 -10.49 7.21 -4.36
CA SER A 94 -9.06 7.37 -4.60
C SER A 94 -8.86 8.45 -5.66
N SER A 95 -8.19 9.55 -5.29
CA SER A 95 -7.76 10.61 -6.22
C SER A 95 -6.62 10.14 -7.12
#